data_AF-A0A7Y2I2P8-F1
#
_entry.id   AF-A0A7Y2I2P8-F1
#
_cell.length_a   1.000
_cell.length_b   1.000
_cell.length_c   1.000
_cell.angle_alpha   90.00
_cell.angle_beta   90.00
_cell.angle_gamma   90.00
#
_symmetry.space_group_name_H-M   'P 1'
#
loop_
_entity.id
_entity.type
_entity.pdbx_description
1 polymer ?
#
loop_
_entity_poly.entity_id
_entity_poly.type
_entity_poly.pdbx_seq_one_letter_code
_entity_poly.pdbx_strand_id
1 'polypeptide(L)' 'MKLSGKVALITGAASGIGKDTALLFAQEGASVVACDIDDKGGADTVLQIEETGGRALYVHSDVAQAR' A
#
# COMPACT_ATOMS: atom_id res chain seq x y z
N MET A 1 17.70 -3.12 0.37
CA MET A 1 16.63 -2.24 0.88
C MET A 1 16.86 -0.81 0.40
N LYS A 2 16.36 -0.49 -0.79
CA LYS A 2 16.48 0.83 -1.45
C LYS A 2 15.56 1.90 -0.84
N LEU A 3 14.49 1.49 -0.14
CA LEU A 3 13.45 2.38 0.39
C LEU A 3 13.39 2.38 1.93
N SER A 4 14.43 1.86 2.59
CA SER A 4 14.50 1.81 4.05
C SER A 4 14.28 3.20 4.68
N GLY A 5 13.36 3.27 5.64
CA GLY A 5 13.01 4.49 6.36
C GLY A 5 12.18 5.51 5.56
N LYS A 6 11.73 5.16 4.35
CA LYS A 6 10.82 6.00 3.56
C LYS A 6 9.35 5.62 3.85
N VAL A 7 8.46 6.58 3.56
CA VAL A 7 7.02 6.36 3.51
C VAL A 7 6.60 6.45 2.04
N ALA A 8 5.83 5.48 1.58
CA ALA A 8 5.33 5.43 0.20
C ALA A 8 3.80 5.42 0.20
N LEU A 9 3.19 6.45 -0.39
CA LEU A 9 1.76 6.49 -0.68
C LEU A 9 1.52 5.91 -2.07
N ILE A 10 0.66 4.91 -2.17
CA ILE A 10 0.39 4.18 -3.41
C ILE A 10 -1.12 4.19 -3.66
N THR A 11 -1.54 4.85 -4.73
CA THR A 11 -2.92 4.84 -5.24
C THR A 11 -3.17 3.62 -6.12
N GLY A 12 -4.38 3.09 -6.15
CA GLY A 12 -4.67 1.85 -6.90
C GLY A 12 -4.07 0.62 -6.22
N ALA A 13 -3.83 0.68 -4.91
CA ALA A 13 -3.11 -0.34 -4.16
C ALA A 13 -3.92 -1.62 -3.89
N ALA A 14 -5.22 -1.64 -4.20
CA ALA A 14 -6.07 -2.80 -3.91
C ALA A 14 -5.83 -3.99 -4.86
N SER A 15 -5.30 -3.76 -6.06
CA SER A 15 -5.13 -4.81 -7.07
C SER A 15 -4.03 -4.53 -8.10
N GLY A 16 -3.72 -5.54 -8.91
CA GLY A 16 -2.81 -5.44 -10.05
C GLY A 16 -1.45 -4.83 -9.71
N ILE A 17 -0.97 -3.93 -10.57
CA ILE A 17 0.36 -3.32 -10.46
C ILE A 17 0.50 -2.49 -9.18
N GLY A 18 -0.56 -1.80 -8.73
CA GLY A 18 -0.49 -0.98 -7.53
C GLY A 18 -0.28 -1.85 -6.27
N LYS A 19 -0.99 -2.97 -6.19
CA LYS A 19 -0.76 -3.99 -5.14
C LYS A 19 0.65 -4.56 -5.18
N ASP A 20 1.12 -5.00 -6.34
CA ASP A 20 2.47 -5.58 -6.46
C ASP A 20 3.55 -4.56 -6.11
N THR A 21 3.33 -3.28 -6.46
CA THR A 21 4.21 -2.18 -6.08
C THR A 21 4.23 -1.96 -4.56
N ALA A 22 3.06 -2.00 -3.91
CA ALA A 22 2.94 -1.89 -2.46
C ALA A 22 3.71 -2.98 -1.72
N LEU A 23 3.55 -4.24 -2.16
CA LEU A 23 4.27 -5.37 -1.60
C LEU A 23 5.79 -5.23 -1.80
N LEU A 24 6.23 -4.90 -3.02
CA LEU A 24 7.65 -4.73 -3.32
C LEU A 24 8.27 -3.57 -2.51
N PHE A 25 7.55 -2.46 -2.36
CA PHE A 25 8.05 -1.29 -1.63
C PHE A 25 8.21 -1.60 -0.14
N ALA A 26 7.27 -2.34 0.44
CA ALA A 26 7.38 -2.81 1.81
C ALA A 26 8.59 -3.75 1.99
N GLN A 27 8.80 -4.70 1.06
CA GLN A 27 9.98 -5.58 1.07
C GLN A 27 11.30 -4.79 0.95
N GLU A 28 11.31 -3.67 0.25
CA GLU A 28 12.46 -2.76 0.15
C GLU A 28 12.64 -1.84 1.37
N GLY A 29 11.80 -1.97 2.41
CA GLY A 29 11.91 -1.31 3.71
C GLY A 29 11.07 -0.05 3.88
N ALA A 30 10.14 0.24 2.95
CA ALA A 30 9.22 1.36 3.07
C ALA A 30 8.10 1.05 4.08
N SER A 31 7.56 2.10 4.71
CA SER A 31 6.22 2.05 5.30
C SER A 31 5.21 2.46 4.25
N VAL A 32 4.19 1.66 4.00
CA VAL A 32 3.27 1.85 2.87
C VAL A 32 1.94 2.44 3.33
N VAL A 33 1.44 3.44 2.62
CA VAL A 33 0.04 3.89 2.72
C VAL A 33 -0.65 3.42 1.44
N ALA A 34 -1.51 2.41 1.59
CA ALA A 34 -2.31 1.86 0.51
C ALA A 34 -3.59 2.69 0.35
N CYS A 35 -3.75 3.33 -0.80
CA CYS A 35 -4.91 4.16 -1.14
C CYS A 35 -5.69 3.52 -2.29
N ASP A 36 -6.99 3.29 -2.08
CA ASP A 36 -7.89 2.76 -3.12
C ASP A 36 -9.36 3.03 -2.79
N ILE A 37 -10.24 2.90 -3.78
CA ILE A 37 -11.69 2.89 -3.59
C ILE A 37 -12.22 1.51 -3.17
N ASP A 38 -11.48 0.43 -3.45
CA ASP A 38 -11.82 -0.92 -3.01
C ASP A 38 -11.25 -1.20 -1.61
N ASP A 39 -12.13 -1.04 -0.60
CA ASP A 39 -11.80 -1.25 0.81
C ASP A 39 -11.29 -2.66 1.10
N LYS A 40 -11.87 -3.67 0.46
CA LYS A 40 -11.51 -5.06 0.72
C LYS A 40 -10.15 -5.39 0.13
N GLY A 41 -9.93 -5.04 -1.14
CA GLY A 41 -8.63 -5.27 -1.77
C GLY A 41 -7.50 -4.46 -1.13
N GLY A 42 -7.81 -3.25 -0.65
CA GLY A 42 -6.87 -2.42 0.12
C GLY A 42 -6.48 -3.04 1.46
N ALA A 43 -7.47 -3.51 2.24
CA ALA A 43 -7.24 -4.22 3.49
C ALA A 43 -6.44 -5.53 3.29
N ASP A 44 -6.78 -6.32 2.27
CA ASP A 44 -6.05 -7.55 1.91
C ASP A 44 -4.58 -7.25 1.56
N THR A 45 -4.30 -6.11 0.91
CA THR A 45 -2.92 -5.71 0.59
C THR A 45 -2.14 -5.33 1.84
N VAL A 46 -2.74 -4.61 2.79
CA VAL A 46 -2.12 -4.31 4.09
C VAL A 46 -1.79 -5.59 4.85
N LEU A 47 -2.74 -6.52 4.94
CA LEU A 47 -2.53 -7.80 5.62
C LEU A 47 -1.33 -8.56 5.02
N GLN A 48 -1.23 -8.64 3.69
CA GLN A 48 -0.09 -9.30 3.03
C GLN A 48 1.24 -8.61 3.32
N ILE A 49 1.27 -7.29 3.43
CA ILE A 49 2.48 -6.55 3.82
C ILE A 49 2.85 -6.89 5.27
N GLU A 50 1.90 -6.88 6.18
CA GLU A 50 2.13 -7.15 7.61
C GLU A 50 2.56 -8.60 7.86
N GLU A 51 1.99 -9.58 7.13
CA GLU A 51 2.37 -11.00 7.20
C GLU A 51 3.84 -11.24 6.80
N THR A 52 4.41 -10.37 5.97
CA THR A 52 5.83 -10.40 5.59
C THR A 52 6.74 -9.58 6.50
N GLY A 53 6.19 -9.01 7.59
CA GLY A 53 6.91 -8.19 8.56
C GLY A 53 7.09 -6.72 8.13
N GLY A 54 6.43 -6.30 7.06
CA GLY A 54 6.39 -4.91 6.63
C GLY A 54 5.42 -4.05 7.48
N ARG A 55 5.37 -2.75 7.18
CA ARG A 55 4.44 -1.82 7.81
C ARG A 55 3.54 -1.19 6.74
N ALA A 56 2.23 -1.29 6.93
CA ALA A 56 1.28 -0.64 6.03
C ALA A 56 0.06 -0.06 6.76
N LEU A 57 -0.61 0.89 6.10
CA LEU A 57 -1.88 1.48 6.51
C LEU A 57 -2.78 1.56 5.28
N TYR A 58 -4.05 1.18 5.40
CA TYR A 58 -5.04 1.41 4.35
C TYR A 58 -5.80 2.72 4.58
N VAL A 59 -6.04 3.46 3.51
CA VAL A 59 -6.86 4.67 3.49
C VAL A 59 -7.81 4.58 2.29
N HIS A 60 -9.12 4.58 2.54
CA HIS A 60 -10.10 4.75 1.48
C HIS A 60 -9.86 6.08 0.76
N SER A 61 -9.71 6.05 -0.55
CA SER A 61 -9.37 7.24 -1.33
C SER A 61 -9.91 7.14 -2.75
N ASP A 62 -10.84 8.03 -3.08
CA ASP A 62 -11.21 8.32 -4.47
C ASP A 62 -10.32 9.46 -4.98
N VAL A 63 -9.37 9.13 -5.85
CA VAL A 63 -8.41 10.11 -6.42
C VAL A 63 -9.08 11.14 -7.33
N ALA A 64 -10.33 10.93 -7.75
CA ALA A 64 -11.10 11.94 -8.46
C ALA A 64 -11.65 13.03 -7.52
N GLN A 65 -11.59 12.83 -6.20
CA GLN A 65 -12.06 13.78 -5.18
C GLN A 65 -10.89 14.34 -4.37
N ALA A 66 -10.86 15.67 -4.22
CA ALA A 66 -9.78 16.38 -3.55
C ALA A 66 -10.06 16.70 -2.06
N ARG A 67 -11.00 16.01 -1.41
CA ARG A 67 -11.47 16.34 -0.05
C ARG A 67 -11.56 15.13 0.85
#